data_AF-V4K8A0-F1
#
_entry.id   AF-V4K8A0-F1
#
_cell.length_a   1.000
_cell.length_b   1.000
_cell.length_c   1.000
_cell.angle_alpha   90.00
_cell.angle_beta   90.00
_cell.angle_gamma   90.00
#
_symmetry.space_group_name_H-M   'P 1'
#
loop_
_entity.id
_entity.type
_entity.pdbx_description
1 polymer ?
#
loop_
_entity_poly.entity_id
_entity_poly.type
_entity_poly.pdbx_seq_one_letter_code
_entity_poly.pdbx_strand_id
1 'polypeptide(L)' 'NANALKLSCELLKSFVSEAVQRAAIIAEAEGMDKIEATHLERILPQLLLDF' A
#
# COMPACT_ATOMS: atom_id res chain seq x y z
N ASN A 1 21.68 15.42 0.41
CA ASN A 1 21.75 14.90 1.80
C ASN A 1 21.52 13.39 1.75
N ALA A 2 22.54 12.56 2.03
CA ALA A 2 22.47 11.10 1.88
C ALA A 2 21.54 10.41 2.90
N ASN A 3 21.42 10.96 4.11
CA ASN A 3 20.54 10.42 5.14
C ASN A 3 19.07 10.62 4.78
N ALA A 4 18.73 11.80 4.25
CA ALA A 4 17.39 12.08 3.74
C ALA A 4 17.02 11.10 2.61
N LEU A 5 17.94 10.84 1.68
CA LEU A 5 17.72 9.88 0.59
C LEU A 5 17.44 8.47 1.12
N LYS A 6 18.26 7.99 2.07
CA LYS A 6 18.07 6.67 2.68
C LYS A 6 16.70 6.57 3.38
N LEU A 7 16.31 7.61 4.10
CA LEU A 7 15.01 7.65 4.78
C LEU A 7 13.84 7.65 3.78
N SER A 8 13.95 8.42 2.69
CA SER A 8 12.95 8.42 1.61
C SER A 8 12.80 7.05 0.95
N CYS A 9 13.89 6.30 0.77
CA CYS A 9 13.84 4.93 0.26
C CYS A 9 13.04 4.01 1.19
N GLU A 10 13.27 4.07 2.50
CA GLU A 10 12.50 3.27 3.47
C GLU A 10 11.04 3.70 3.53
N LEU A 11 10.75 5.00 3.44
CA LEU A 11 9.38 5.51 3.39
C LEU A 11 8.62 4.96 2.17
N LEU A 12 9.22 5.03 0.98
CA LEU A 12 8.61 4.51 -0.24
C LEU A 12 8.39 2.99 -0.18
N LYS A 13 9.33 2.26 0.43
CA LYS A 13 9.18 0.82 0.65
C LYS A 13 7.99 0.52 1.56
N SER A 14 7.89 1.22 2.69
CA SER A 14 6.75 1.07 3.62
C SER A 14 5.42 1.45 2.96
N PHE A 15 5.38 2.54 2.20
CA PHE A 15 4.19 2.97 1.47
C PHE A 15 3.67 1.90 0.51
N VAL A 16 4.56 1.29 -0.29
CA VAL A 16 4.17 0.22 -1.23
C VAL A 16 3.75 -1.05 -0.50
N SER A 17 4.47 -1.43 0.57
CA SER A 17 4.09 -2.60 1.36
C SER A 17 2.71 -2.45 2.00
N GLU A 18 2.41 -1.28 2.55
CA GLU A 18 1.11 -0.98 3.15
C GLU A 18 -0.02 -1.02 2.11
N ALA A 19 0.20 -0.43 0.94
CA ALA A 19 -0.76 -0.46 -0.16
C ALA A 19 -1.12 -1.89 -0.58
N VAL A 20 -0.10 -2.75 -0.74
CA VAL A 20 -0.29 -4.15 -1.15
C VAL A 20 -0.99 -4.96 -0.06
N GLN A 21 -0.57 -4.82 1.20
CA GLN A 21 -1.18 -5.56 2.32
C GLN A 21 -2.66 -5.21 2.50
N ARG A 22 -3.01 -3.92 2.46
CA ARG A 22 -4.41 -3.49 2.57
C ARG A 22 -5.27 -3.99 1.41
N ALA A 23 -4.75 -3.94 0.18
CA ALA A 23 -5.45 -4.46 -0.98
C ALA A 23 -5.60 -6.00 -0.93
N ALA A 24 -4.60 -6.71 -0.40
CA ALA A 24 -4.66 -8.15 -0.16
C ALA A 24 -5.77 -8.53 0.83
N ILE A 25 -5.90 -7.80 1.94
CA ILE A 25 -6.94 -8.03 2.95
C ILE A 25 -8.34 -7.92 2.32
N ILE A 26 -8.56 -6.96 1.42
CA ILE A 26 -9.84 -6.84 0.70
C ILE A 26 -10.05 -8.04 -0.23
N ALA A 27 -9.05 -8.40 -1.04
CA ALA A 27 -9.14 -9.56 -1.95
C ALA A 27 -9.46 -10.85 -1.18
N GLU A 28 -8.78 -11.09 -0.06
CA GLU A 28 -9.00 -12.24 0.81
C GLU A 28 -10.41 -12.24 1.41
N ALA A 29 -10.91 -11.08 1.86
CA ALA A 29 -12.27 -10.94 2.37
C ALA A 29 -13.35 -11.22 1.31
N GLU A 30 -13.02 -11.02 0.02
CA GLU A 30 -13.87 -11.35 -1.12
C GLU A 30 -13.68 -12.78 -1.64
N GLY A 31 -12.78 -13.56 -1.03
CA GLY A 31 -12.46 -14.93 -1.43
C GLY A 31 -11.67 -15.01 -2.74
N MET A 32 -10.99 -13.93 -3.13
CA MET A 32 -10.17 -13.85 -4.34
C MET A 32 -8.71 -14.20 -4.00
N ASP A 33 -8.05 -14.93 -4.91
CA ASP A 33 -6.63 -15.31 -4.82
C ASP A 33 -5.69 -14.28 -5.48
N LYS A 34 -6.27 -13.25 -6.09
CA LYS A 34 -5.55 -12.21 -6.82
C LYS A 34 -6.03 -10.82 -6.43
N ILE A 35 -5.07 -9.94 -6.18
CA ILE A 35 -5.36 -8.51 -6.00
C ILE A 35 -5.67 -7.88 -7.35
N GLU A 36 -6.87 -7.31 -7.47
CA GLU A 36 -7.29 -6.48 -8.60
C GLU A 36 -7.12 -4.99 -8.29
N ALA A 37 -7.13 -4.16 -9.34
CA ALA A 37 -6.99 -2.70 -9.21
C ALA A 37 -8.09 -2.07 -8.34
N THR A 38 -9.30 -2.64 -8.38
CA THR A 38 -10.46 -2.21 -7.58
C THR A 38 -10.21 -2.31 -6.07
N HIS A 39 -9.45 -3.31 -5.61
CA HIS A 39 -9.07 -3.42 -4.20
C HIS A 39 -8.15 -2.27 -3.77
N LEU A 40 -7.21 -1.89 -4.64
CA LEU A 40 -6.31 -0.76 -4.39
C LEU A 40 -7.09 0.57 -4.40
N GLU A 41 -7.98 0.79 -5.38
CA GLU A 41 -8.80 2.00 -5.48
C GLU A 41 -9.64 2.24 -4.21
N ARG A 42 -10.12 1.17 -3.57
CA ARG A 42 -10.91 1.25 -2.33
C ARG A 42 -10.09 1.70 -1.11
N ILE A 43 -8.83 1.29 -1.01
CA ILE A 43 -7.96 1.68 0.12
C ILE A 43 -7.21 2.97 -0.13
N LEU A 44 -7.14 3.44 -1.39
CA LEU A 44 -6.35 4.59 -1.81
C LEU A 44 -6.67 5.87 -1.03
N PRO A 45 -7.94 6.25 -0.77
CA PRO A 45 -8.24 7.45 -0.01
C PRO A 45 -7.64 7.42 1.40
N GLN A 46 -7.74 6.29 2.10
CA GLN A 46 -7.19 6.17 3.46
C GLN A 46 -5.67 6.06 3.44
N LEU A 47 -5.10 5.33 2.47
CA LEU A 47 -3.65 5.23 2.30
C LEU A 47 -3.01 6.60 2.09
N LEU A 48 -3.64 7.49 1.32
CA LEU A 48 -3.15 8.85 1.09
C LEU A 48 -3.37 9.79 2.28
N LEU A 49 -4.23 9.46 3.24
CA LEU A 49 -4.41 10.22 4.47
C LEU A 49 -3.42 9.82 5.56
N ASP A 50 -2.97 8.56 5.55
CA ASP A 50 -2.05 8.03 6.56
C ASP A 50 -0.58 8.44 6.31
N PHE A 51 -0.25 8.90 5.10
CA PHE A 51 1.09 9.31 4.66
C PHE A 51 1.11 10.78 4.26
#